data_AF-A0A7X7S7Y5-F1
#
_entry.id   AF-A0A7X7S7Y5-F1
#
_cell.length_a   1.000
_cell.length_b   1.000
_cell.length_c   1.000
_cell.angle_alpha   90.00
_cell.angle_beta   90.00
_cell.angle_gamma   90.00
#
_symmetry.space_group_name_H-M   'P 1'
#
loop_
_entity.id
_entity.type
_entity.pdbx_description
1 polymer ?
#
loop_
_entity_poly.entity_id
_entity_poly.type
_entity_poly.pdbx_seq_one_letter_code
_entity_poly.pdbx_strand_id
1 'polypeptide(L)'
;MKCLKCSEPIIIKKTFKNIFKTEYKALCNRCERKSIYNFYYEVIPINGGLIHHYYLKPKLISAEPQIDMFLLEKFFKIALFKKLPMLYFDSFTEEIYNLLDTFNIGDLLIITIN
;
A
#
# COMPACT_ATOMS: atom_id res chain seq x y z
N MET A 1 -12.63 5.11 18.97
CA MET A 1 -12.84 4.30 17.74
C MET A 1 -12.45 2.85 18.03
N LYS A 2 -13.10 1.88 17.37
CA LYS A 2 -12.72 0.46 17.44
C LYS A 2 -11.94 0.07 16.19
N CYS A 3 -11.02 -0.88 16.34
CA CYS A 3 -10.30 -1.49 15.22
C CYS A 3 -11.26 -2.28 14.35
N LEU A 4 -11.25 -2.05 13.04
CA LEU A 4 -12.10 -2.79 12.10
C LEU A 4 -11.79 -4.30 12.10
N LYS A 5 -10.52 -4.68 12.30
CA LYS A 5 -10.09 -6.09 12.25
C LYS A 5 -10.30 -6.90 13.54
N CYS A 6 -10.11 -6.30 14.72
CA CYS A 6 -10.16 -7.03 16.00
C CYS A 6 -11.18 -6.47 16.99
N SER A 7 -11.91 -5.42 16.63
CA SER A 7 -12.87 -4.71 17.50
C SER A 7 -12.29 -4.11 18.81
N GLU A 8 -10.99 -4.25 19.06
CA GLU A 8 -10.32 -3.62 20.21
C GLU A 8 -10.33 -2.08 20.09
N PRO A 9 -10.37 -1.34 21.21
CA PRO A 9 -10.31 0.11 21.20
C PRO A 9 -8.98 0.63 20.63
N ILE A 10 -9.05 1.57 19.71
CA ILE A 10 -7.88 2.30 19.21
C ILE A 10 -7.56 3.43 20.18
N ILE A 11 -6.41 3.34 20.84
CA ILE A 11 -5.90 4.36 21.75
C ILE A 11 -5.04 5.34 20.95
N ILE A 12 -5.54 6.55 20.74
CA ILE A 12 -4.81 7.65 20.09
C ILE A 12 -4.12 8.48 21.18
N LYS A 13 -2.79 8.55 21.15
CA LYS A 13 -2.03 9.42 22.06
C LYS A 13 -2.14 10.86 21.58
N LYS A 14 -2.97 11.64 22.28
CA LYS A 14 -3.09 13.08 22.08
C LYS A 14 -1.95 13.81 22.82
N THR A 15 -1.33 14.74 22.11
CA THR A 15 -0.26 15.63 22.56
C THR A 15 -0.62 17.04 22.09
N PHE A 16 0.02 18.07 22.64
CA PHE A 16 -0.18 19.45 22.18
C PHE A 16 0.05 19.62 20.66
N LYS A 17 0.89 18.78 20.04
CA LYS A 17 1.20 18.84 18.60
C LYS A 17 0.11 18.25 17.69
N ASN A 18 -0.78 17.40 18.21
CA ASN A 18 -1.78 16.68 17.42
C ASN A 18 -3.19 16.72 18.04
N ILE A 19 -3.41 17.59 19.02
CA ILE A 19 -4.72 17.72 19.68
C ILE A 19 -5.80 18.15 18.69
N PHE A 20 -5.48 19.11 17.80
CA PHE A 20 -6.37 19.61 16.73
C PHE A 20 -6.33 18.78 15.45
N LYS A 21 -5.49 17.74 15.38
CA LYS A 21 -5.47 16.84 14.21
C LYS A 21 -6.55 15.79 14.35
N THR A 22 -7.41 15.70 13.34
CA THR A 22 -8.35 14.58 13.18
C THR A 22 -7.54 13.36 12.74
N GLU A 23 -7.21 12.49 13.69
CA GLU A 23 -6.54 11.23 13.39
C GLU A 23 -7.59 10.14 13.20
N TYR A 24 -7.83 9.75 11.95
CA TYR A 24 -8.59 8.55 11.63
C TYR A 24 -7.64 7.34 11.59
N LYS A 25 -7.97 6.29 12.34
CA LYS A 25 -7.28 5.01 12.27
C LYS A 25 -8.29 3.89 12.06
N ALA A 26 -8.16 3.17 10.94
CA ALA A 26 -8.95 1.97 10.67
C ALA A 26 -8.51 0.77 11.55
N LEU A 27 -7.21 0.68 11.84
CA LEU A 27 -6.60 -0.45 12.56
C LEU A 27 -5.94 -0.02 13.88
N CYS A 28 -6.00 -0.87 14.90
CA CYS A 28 -5.13 -0.73 16.08
C CYS A 28 -3.67 -1.03 15.69
N ASN A 29 -2.71 -0.49 16.43
CA ASN A 29 -1.27 -0.66 16.14
C ASN A 29 -0.85 -2.14 15.99
N ARG A 30 -1.49 -3.07 16.72
CA ARG A 30 -1.24 -4.51 16.63
C ARG A 30 -1.70 -5.09 15.30
N CYS A 31 -2.94 -4.80 14.89
CA CYS A 31 -3.49 -5.24 13.62
C CYS A 31 -2.78 -4.57 12.44
N GLU A 32 -2.44 -3.30 12.59
CA GLU A 32 -1.69 -2.51 11.63
C GLU A 32 -0.30 -3.10 11.38
N ARG A 33 0.46 -3.44 12.43
CA ARG A 33 1.75 -4.14 12.27
C ARG A 33 1.56 -5.45 11.51
N LYS A 34 0.60 -6.29 11.93
CA LYS A 34 0.32 -7.56 11.25
C LYS A 34 -0.09 -7.40 9.78
N SER A 35 -0.78 -6.32 9.41
CA SER A 35 -1.17 -6.06 8.02
C SER A 35 -0.05 -5.46 7.18
N ILE A 36 0.79 -4.58 7.75
CA ILE A 36 1.95 -4.00 7.05
C ILE A 36 2.94 -5.08 6.65
N TYR A 37 3.04 -6.22 7.34
CA TYR A 37 4.00 -7.26 6.98
C TYR A 37 3.48 -8.33 6.01
N ASN A 38 2.23 -8.20 5.52
CA ASN A 38 1.66 -9.12 4.53
C ASN A 38 1.66 -8.48 3.13
N PHE A 39 2.84 -8.10 2.65
CA PHE A 39 3.05 -7.79 1.25
C PHE A 39 4.22 -8.60 0.69
N TYR A 40 4.13 -8.95 -0.59
CA TYR A 40 5.25 -9.48 -1.35
C TYR A 40 5.86 -8.33 -2.17
N TYR A 41 7.18 -8.27 -2.23
CA TYR A 41 7.90 -7.26 -2.99
C TYR A 41 8.84 -7.94 -3.95
N GLU A 42 8.80 -7.51 -5.20
CA GLU A 42 9.73 -7.94 -6.23
C GLU A 42 10.18 -6.76 -7.09
N VAL A 43 11.26 -7.00 -7.84
CA VAL A 43 11.78 -6.06 -8.83
C VAL A 43 11.78 -6.75 -10.17
N ILE A 44 11.08 -6.16 -11.14
CA ILE A 44 10.94 -6.70 -12.48
C ILE A 44 11.68 -5.77 -13.44
N PRO A 45 12.66 -6.24 -14.22
CA PRO A 45 13.32 -5.40 -15.22
C PRO A 45 12.35 -5.11 -16.37
N ILE A 46 12.41 -3.88 -16.90
CA ILE A 46 11.76 -3.49 -18.15
C ILE A 46 12.72 -2.68 -19.02
N ASN A 47 12.40 -2.54 -20.29
CA ASN A 47 13.03 -1.59 -21.19
C ASN A 47 12.92 -0.18 -20.59
N GLY A 48 14.09 0.41 -20.31
CA GLY A 48 14.21 1.75 -19.74
C GLY A 48 14.35 1.84 -18.23
N GLY A 49 14.13 0.76 -17.46
CA GLY A 49 14.24 0.83 -16.00
C GLY A 49 13.76 -0.41 -15.23
N LEU A 50 13.31 -0.18 -14.00
CA LEU A 50 12.89 -1.21 -13.06
C LEU A 50 11.46 -0.95 -12.56
N ILE A 51 10.64 -2.00 -12.57
CA ILE A 51 9.36 -2.02 -11.85
C ILE A 51 9.63 -2.48 -10.41
N HIS A 52 9.38 -1.61 -9.45
CA HIS A 52 9.27 -1.94 -8.04
C HIS A 52 7.84 -2.37 -7.72
N HIS A 53 7.59 -3.68 -7.65
CA HIS A 53 6.25 -4.21 -7.50
C HIS A 53 5.95 -4.61 -6.05
N TYR A 54 4.90 -4.01 -5.47
CA TYR A 54 4.37 -4.34 -4.16
C TYR A 54 3.00 -5.02 -4.30
N TYR A 55 2.95 -6.30 -3.96
CA TYR A 55 1.71 -7.07 -3.87
C TYR A 55 1.17 -7.03 -2.45
N LEU A 56 0.07 -6.31 -2.26
CA LEU A 56 -0.66 -6.25 -1.00
C LEU A 56 -1.61 -7.44 -0.95
N LYS A 57 -1.51 -8.25 0.12
CA LYS A 57 -2.35 -9.42 0.44
C LYS A 57 -2.07 -10.73 -0.36
N PRO A 58 -0.92 -11.38 -0.15
CA PRO A 58 -0.69 -12.73 -0.67
C PRO A 58 -1.58 -13.82 -0.02
N LYS A 59 -2.40 -13.50 1.01
CA LYS A 59 -3.30 -14.45 1.68
C LYS A 59 -4.64 -13.80 1.99
N LEU A 60 -5.70 -14.37 1.39
CA LEU A 60 -7.13 -14.10 1.59
C LEU A 60 -7.45 -13.65 3.02
N ILE A 61 -7.60 -12.34 3.22
CA ILE A 61 -8.29 -11.77 4.37
C ILE A 61 -9.46 -11.01 3.78
N SER A 62 -10.67 -11.27 4.26
CA SER A 62 -11.88 -10.53 3.91
C SER A 62 -11.57 -9.03 3.89
N ALA A 63 -11.58 -8.44 2.70
CA ALA A 63 -11.14 -7.07 2.49
C ALA A 63 -12.20 -6.11 3.01
N GLU A 64 -11.87 -5.30 4.01
CA GLU A 64 -12.61 -4.06 4.23
C GLU A 64 -11.94 -2.94 3.42
N PRO A 65 -12.65 -2.29 2.49
CA PRO A 65 -12.08 -1.24 1.63
C PRO A 65 -11.36 -0.11 2.39
N GLN A 66 -11.80 0.15 3.61
CA GLN A 66 -11.22 1.15 4.51
C GLN A 66 -9.81 0.76 4.99
N ILE A 67 -9.54 -0.53 5.15
CA ILE A 67 -8.21 -1.05 5.47
C ILE A 67 -7.28 -0.92 4.26
N ASP A 68 -7.79 -1.18 3.06
CA ASP A 68 -7.03 -1.12 1.82
C ASP A 68 -6.60 0.30 1.48
N MET A 69 -7.53 1.26 1.60
CA MET A 69 -7.23 2.68 1.44
C MET A 69 -6.17 3.15 2.45
N PHE A 70 -6.25 2.69 3.70
CA PHE A 70 -5.26 3.03 4.73
C PHE A 70 -3.86 2.46 4.44
N LEU A 71 -3.79 1.25 3.84
CA LEU A 71 -2.52 0.67 3.44
C LEU A 71 -1.93 1.39 2.23
N LEU A 72 -2.75 1.72 1.22
CA LEU A 72 -2.35 2.46 0.02
C LEU A 72 -1.71 3.81 0.35
N GLU A 73 -2.21 4.54 1.35
CA GLU A 73 -1.65 5.83 1.76
C GLU A 73 -0.15 5.73 2.12
N LYS A 74 0.29 4.59 2.67
CA LYS A 74 1.70 4.39 3.03
C LYS A 74 2.57 4.15 1.82
N PHE A 75 2.10 3.35 0.87
CA PHE A 75 2.85 3.10 -0.36
C PHE A 75 2.92 4.36 -1.24
N PHE A 76 1.87 5.18 -1.22
CA PHE A 76 1.92 6.51 -1.83
C PHE A 76 3.04 7.38 -1.25
N LYS A 77 3.22 7.39 0.08
CA LYS A 77 4.35 8.10 0.72
C LYS A 77 5.71 7.54 0.30
N ILE A 78 5.81 6.22 0.09
CA ILE A 78 7.04 5.58 -0.41
C ILE A 78 7.33 6.04 -1.84
N ALA A 79 6.32 6.04 -2.72
CA ALA A 79 6.47 6.50 -4.10
C ALA A 79 6.92 7.96 -4.16
N LEU A 80 6.28 8.83 -3.36
CA LEU A 80 6.69 10.24 -3.23
C LEU A 80 8.15 10.39 -2.76
N PHE A 81 8.57 9.60 -1.77
CA PHE A 81 9.95 9.63 -1.27
C PHE A 81 10.96 9.19 -2.33
N LYS A 82 10.64 8.14 -3.09
CA LYS A 82 11.49 7.63 -4.17
C LYS A 82 11.43 8.47 -5.46
N LYS A 83 10.50 9.42 -5.56
CA LYS A 83 10.20 10.20 -6.78
C LYS A 83 9.92 9.32 -7.99
N LEU A 84 9.26 8.18 -7.77
CA LEU A 84 8.86 7.26 -8.82
C LEU A 84 7.40 7.48 -9.21
N PRO A 85 7.05 7.43 -10.50
CA PRO A 85 5.66 7.31 -10.91
C PRO A 85 5.05 6.05 -10.29
N MET A 86 3.84 6.22 -9.74
CA MET A 86 3.12 5.15 -9.06
C MET A 86 1.90 4.74 -9.87
N LEU A 87 1.76 3.45 -10.13
CA LEU A 87 0.57 2.87 -10.73
C LEU A 87 -0.07 1.87 -9.77
N TYR A 88 -1.41 1.84 -9.79
CA TYR A 88 -2.21 0.92 -9.00
C TYR A 88 -3.02 0.04 -9.95
N PHE A 89 -3.00 -1.27 -9.73
CA PHE A 89 -3.81 -2.24 -10.46
C PHE A 89 -4.43 -3.23 -9.48
N ASP A 90 -5.59 -3.80 -9.82
CA ASP A 90 -6.13 -4.91 -9.03
C ASP A 90 -5.32 -6.19 -9.25
N SER A 91 -4.82 -6.41 -10.48
CA SER A 91 -3.89 -7.49 -10.81
C SER A 91 -2.83 -7.00 -11.80
N PHE A 92 -1.62 -7.56 -11.70
CA PHE A 92 -0.52 -7.28 -12.62
C PHE A 92 -0.32 -8.48 -13.55
N THR A 93 -0.92 -8.39 -14.74
CA THR A 93 -0.90 -9.43 -15.76
C THR A 93 0.28 -9.25 -16.72
N GLU A 94 0.60 -10.29 -17.49
CA GLU A 94 1.60 -10.24 -18.54
C GLU A 94 1.27 -9.19 -19.61
N GLU A 95 -0.01 -8.96 -19.88
CA GLU A 95 -0.48 -7.90 -20.79
C GLU A 95 -0.10 -6.50 -20.30
N ILE A 96 -0.30 -6.23 -19.00
CA ILE A 96 0.09 -4.95 -18.37
C ILE A 96 1.61 -4.81 -18.40
N TYR A 97 2.35 -5.88 -18.07
CA TYR A 97 3.80 -5.89 -18.14
C TYR A 97 4.30 -5.53 -19.55
N ASN A 98 3.82 -6.22 -20.59
CA ASN A 98 4.23 -5.98 -21.97
C ASN A 98 3.91 -4.55 -22.43
N LEU A 99 2.76 -4.02 -22.00
CA LEU A 99 2.36 -2.65 -22.28
C LEU A 99 3.33 -1.64 -21.66
N LEU A 100 3.68 -1.81 -20.38
CA LEU A 100 4.62 -0.92 -19.68
C LEU A 100 6.05 -1.02 -20.24
N ASP A 101 6.49 -2.23 -20.59
CA ASP A 101 7.78 -2.48 -21.22
C ASP A 101 7.90 -1.76 -22.57
N THR A 102 6.82 -1.77 -23.37
CA THR A 102 6.77 -1.09 -24.66
C THR A 102 6.84 0.44 -24.53
N PHE A 103 6.27 1.01 -23.47
CA PHE A 103 6.23 2.47 -23.28
C PHE A 103 7.56 3.08 -22.82
N ASN A 104 8.54 2.29 -22.40
CA ASN A 104 9.88 2.76 -22.00
C ASN A 104 9.82 3.89 -20.93
N ILE A 105 8.95 3.73 -19.93
CA ILE A 105 8.61 4.79 -18.96
C ILE A 105 9.72 5.03 -17.93
N GLY A 106 10.67 4.10 -17.80
CA GLY A 106 11.75 4.16 -16.82
C GLY A 106 11.40 3.40 -15.53
N ASP A 107 11.93 3.87 -14.40
CA ASP A 107 11.64 3.25 -13.11
C ASP A 107 10.21 3.55 -12.65
N LEU A 108 9.49 2.52 -12.22
CA LEU A 108 8.08 2.58 -11.83
C LEU A 108 7.89 1.95 -10.45
N LEU A 109 6.89 2.43 -9.70
CA LEU A 109 6.38 1.73 -8.52
C LEU A 109 4.98 1.22 -8.83
N ILE A 110 4.79 -0.09 -8.78
CA ILE A 110 3.48 -0.71 -9.01
C ILE A 110 2.97 -1.27 -7.69
N ILE A 111 1.69 -1.06 -7.43
CA ILE A 111 0.98 -1.64 -6.29
C ILE A 111 -0.16 -2.47 -6.83
N THR A 112 -0.23 -3.72 -6.38
CA THR A 112 -1.39 -4.58 -6.59
C THR A 112 -2.08 -4.94 -5.29
N ILE A 113 -3.41 -5.00 -5.31
CA ILE A 113 -4.22 -5.56 -4.21
C ILE A 113 -5.04 -6.72 -4.80
N ASN A 114 -4.74 -7.94 -4.36
CA ASN A 114 -5.51 -9.13 -4.71
C ASN A 114 -6.42 -9.57 -3.55
#